data_AF-A0AAJ6VU40-F1
#
_entry.id   AF-A0AAJ6VU40-F1
#
_cell.length_a   1.000
_cell.length_b   1.000
_cell.length_c   1.000
_cell.angle_alpha   90.00
_cell.angle_beta   90.00
_cell.angle_gamma   90.00
#
_symmetry.space_group_name_H-M   'P 1'
#
loop_
_entity.id
_entity.type
_entity.pdbx_description
1 polymer ?
#
loop_
_entity_poly.entity_id
_entity_poly.type
_entity_poly.pdbx_seq_one_letter_code
_entity_poly.pdbx_strand_id
1 'polypeptide(L)'
;MVLSLFCVMLSSAVFSSLVMVSPLATWLATAGLGLGMSALFGTSLIWTCQYVALKHWHMAATTLAMSLGNTSPAFLIAPWIETYPMVLPYVTVSLSVVLCVMFAIMLCFARGRSRLTA
;
A
#
# COMPACT_ATOMS: atom_id res chain seq x y z
N MET A 1 6.70 -10.32 -4.33
CA MET A 1 5.48 -9.71 -4.90
C MET A 1 4.21 -10.37 -4.38
N VAL A 2 3.87 -11.60 -4.78
CA VAL A 2 2.64 -12.29 -4.29
C VAL A 2 2.70 -12.55 -2.78
N LEU A 3 3.86 -12.98 -2.25
CA LEU A 3 4.08 -13.13 -0.80
C LEU A 3 3.89 -11.81 -0.05
N SER A 4 4.30 -10.68 -0.64
CA SER A 4 4.20 -9.35 -0.05
C SER A 4 2.75 -8.86 -0.01
N LEU A 5 1.95 -9.15 -1.05
CA LEU A 5 0.50 -8.89 -1.06
C LEU A 5 -0.23 -9.74 -0.03
N PHE A 6 0.13 -11.02 0.07
CA PHE A 6 -0.40 -11.92 1.10
C PHE A 6 -0.06 -11.41 2.51
N CYS A 7 1.18 -10.97 2.75
CA CYS A 7 1.57 -10.35 4.01
C CYS A 7 0.75 -9.09 4.31
N VAL A 8 0.55 -8.19 3.34
CA VAL A 8 -0.23 -6.97 3.55
C VAL A 8 -1.71 -7.29 3.83
N MET A 9 -2.31 -8.23 3.08
CA MET A 9 -3.69 -8.67 3.29
C MET A 9 -3.88 -9.36 4.64
N LEU A 10 -2.95 -10.24 5.02
CA LEU A 10 -2.98 -10.93 6.30
C LEU A 10 -2.78 -9.95 7.46
N SER A 11 -1.79 -9.05 7.38
CA SER A 11 -1.56 -8.03 8.40
C SER A 11 -2.72 -7.06 8.54
N SER A 12 -3.40 -6.70 7.44
CA SER A 12 -4.58 -5.82 7.45
C SER A 12 -5.81 -6.51 8.07
N ALA A 13 -6.02 -7.79 7.76
CA ALA A 13 -7.06 -8.61 8.39
C ALA A 13 -6.84 -8.79 9.89
N VAL A 14 -5.59 -9.07 10.30
CA VAL A 14 -5.19 -9.19 11.71
C VAL A 14 -5.35 -7.87 12.45
N PHE A 15 -4.99 -6.74 11.81
CA PHE A 15 -5.19 -5.40 12.35
C PHE A 15 -6.68 -5.09 12.59
N SER A 16 -7.56 -5.48 11.67
CA SER A 16 -9.00 -5.26 11.80
C SER A 16 -9.66 -6.11 12.89
N SER A 17 -9.22 -7.36 13.08
CA SER A 17 -9.78 -8.25 14.10
C SER A 17 -9.26 -8.00 15.52
N LEU A 18 -8.03 -7.49 15.67
CA LEU A 18 -7.35 -7.37 16.97
C LEU A 18 -7.19 -5.95 17.49
N VAL A 19 -7.65 -4.93 16.75
CA VAL A 19 -7.49 -3.50 17.15
C VAL A 19 -8.06 -3.21 18.54
N MET A 20 -9.15 -3.89 18.90
CA MET A 20 -9.88 -3.68 20.17
C MET A 20 -9.34 -4.52 21.33
N VAL A 21 -8.44 -5.47 21.08
CA VAL A 21 -8.05 -6.50 22.07
C VAL A 21 -6.71 -6.18 22.73
N SER A 22 -5.73 -5.64 22.00
CA SER A 22 -4.41 -5.36 22.58
C SER A 22 -3.61 -4.30 21.82
N PRO A 23 -3.00 -3.32 22.51
CA PRO A 23 -2.13 -2.33 21.89
C PRO A 23 -0.84 -2.93 21.32
N LEU A 24 -0.39 -4.09 21.80
CA LEU A 24 0.78 -4.78 21.22
C LEU A 24 0.45 -5.39 19.85
N ALA A 25 -0.79 -5.85 19.66
CA ALA A 25 -1.24 -6.41 18.38
C ALA A 25 -1.29 -5.35 17.28
N THR A 26 -1.63 -4.10 17.62
CA THR A 26 -1.67 -3.00 16.65
C THR A 26 -0.26 -2.60 16.20
N TRP A 27 0.72 -2.57 17.11
CA TRP A 27 2.12 -2.31 16.76
C TRP A 27 2.70 -3.39 15.85
N LEU A 28 2.48 -4.67 16.17
CA LEU A 28 2.97 -5.78 15.36
C LEU A 28 2.35 -5.81 13.97
N ALA A 29 1.04 -5.57 13.87
CA ALA A 29 0.37 -5.52 12.58
C ALA A 29 0.75 -4.26 11.77
N THR A 30 0.98 -3.11 12.41
CA THR A 30 1.52 -1.91 11.75
C THR A 30 2.94 -2.16 11.22
N ALA A 31 3.79 -2.83 11.99
CA ALA A 31 5.12 -3.22 11.55
C ALA A 31 5.06 -4.18 10.34
N GLY A 32 4.16 -5.16 10.38
CA GLY A 32 3.91 -6.08 9.27
C GLY A 32 3.44 -5.37 8.00
N LEU A 33 2.52 -4.42 8.12
CA LEU A 33 2.07 -3.56 7.01
C LEU A 33 3.22 -2.74 6.43
N GLY A 34 4.05 -2.12 7.28
CA GLY A 34 5.22 -1.34 6.85
C GLY A 34 6.24 -2.15 6.08
N LEU A 35 6.56 -3.37 6.54
CA LEU A 35 7.46 -4.29 5.84
C LEU A 35 6.88 -4.74 4.50
N GLY A 36 5.59 -5.08 4.46
CA GLY A 36 4.90 -5.48 3.24
C GLY A 36 4.87 -4.38 2.18
N MET A 37 4.56 -3.15 2.60
CA MET A 37 4.51 -1.98 1.73
C MET A 37 5.89 -1.60 1.17
N SER A 38 6.94 -1.69 1.99
CA SER A 38 8.32 -1.38 1.56
C SER A 38 8.78 -2.30 0.43
N ALA A 39 8.49 -3.60 0.55
CA ALA A 39 8.81 -4.59 -0.48
C ALA A 39 7.99 -4.38 -1.77
N LEU A 40 6.71 -4.00 -1.66
CA LEU A 40 5.85 -3.73 -2.81
C LEU A 40 6.27 -2.46 -3.56
N PHE A 41 6.61 -1.40 -2.84
CA PHE A 41 7.03 -0.16 -3.45
C PHE A 41 8.30 -0.33 -4.29
N GLY A 42 9.36 -0.92 -3.72
CA GLY A 42 10.61 -1.17 -4.44
C GLY A 42 10.42 -2.05 -5.68
N THR A 43 9.62 -3.11 -5.56
CA THR A 43 9.37 -4.03 -6.69
C THR A 43 8.53 -3.38 -7.79
N SER A 44 7.52 -2.58 -7.44
CA SER A 44 6.68 -1.87 -8.43
C SER A 44 7.47 -0.82 -9.23
N LEU A 45 8.36 -0.06 -8.59
CA LEU A 45 9.24 0.90 -9.27
C LEU A 45 10.17 0.21 -10.26
N ILE A 46 10.88 -0.84 -9.83
CA ILE A 46 11.78 -1.61 -10.71
C ILE A 46 11.00 -2.15 -11.92
N TRP A 47 9.79 -2.62 -11.70
CA TRP A 47 8.93 -3.09 -12.79
C TRP A 47 8.54 -1.97 -13.76
N THR A 48 8.12 -0.81 -13.26
CA THR A 48 7.81 0.33 -14.14
C THR A 48 9.01 0.78 -14.96
N CYS A 49 10.22 0.75 -14.37
CA CYS A 49 11.47 1.04 -15.08
C CYS A 49 11.77 0.06 -16.23
N GLN A 50 11.29 -1.18 -16.16
CA GLN A 50 11.51 -2.19 -17.21
C GLN A 50 10.54 -2.08 -18.40
N TYR A 51 9.39 -1.41 -18.22
CA TYR A 51 8.35 -1.33 -19.26
C TYR A 51 8.07 0.09 -19.76
N VAL A 52 8.61 1.13 -19.10
CA VAL A 52 8.41 2.53 -19.45
C VAL A 52 9.74 3.27 -19.38
N ALA A 53 10.08 4.05 -20.42
CA ALA A 53 11.19 4.99 -20.38
C ALA A 53 10.83 6.17 -19.47
N LEU A 54 11.20 6.09 -18.18
CA LEU A 54 10.88 7.12 -17.20
C LEU A 54 11.73 8.39 -17.44
N LYS A 55 11.05 9.49 -17.79
CA LYS A 55 11.60 10.85 -17.67
C LYS A 55 11.53 11.32 -16.22
N HIS A 56 12.41 12.26 -15.84
CA HIS A 56 12.48 12.86 -14.49
C HIS A 56 11.12 13.38 -13.98
N TRP A 57 10.26 13.88 -14.87
CA TRP A 57 8.90 14.33 -14.54
C TRP A 57 7.97 13.24 -14.00
N HIS A 58 8.07 12.00 -14.48
CA HIS A 58 7.21 10.90 -14.02
C HIS A 58 7.62 10.44 -12.62
N MET A 59 8.92 10.39 -12.34
CA MET A 59 9.45 10.09 -11.00
C MET A 59 9.09 11.19 -9.97
N ALA A 60 9.09 12.46 -10.39
CA ALA A 60 8.64 13.55 -9.53
C ALA A 60 7.14 13.41 -9.21
N ALA A 61 6.31 13.12 -10.21
CA ALA A 61 4.87 12.94 -10.02
C ALA A 61 4.54 11.78 -9.08
N THR A 62 5.22 10.63 -9.19
CA THR A 62 5.02 9.49 -8.27
C THR A 62 5.41 9.83 -6.84
N THR A 63 6.50 10.57 -6.65
CA THR A 63 6.98 10.98 -5.33
C THR A 63 6.01 11.96 -4.66
N LEU A 64 5.47 12.91 -5.44
CA LEU A 64 4.43 13.84 -4.96
C LEU A 64 3.13 13.12 -4.61
N ALA A 65 2.69 12.16 -5.43
CA ALA A 65 1.50 11.38 -5.14
C ALA A 65 1.65 10.55 -3.84
N MET A 66 2.84 9.97 -3.60
CA MET A 66 3.12 9.25 -2.36
C MET A 66 3.07 10.13 -1.12
N SER A 67 3.71 11.30 -1.17
CA SER A 67 3.76 12.20 -0.02
C SER A 67 2.38 12.76 0.33
N LEU A 68 1.55 13.09 -0.68
CA LEU A 68 0.14 13.44 -0.49
C LEU A 68 -0.69 12.28 0.07
N GLY A 69 -0.45 11.06 -0.44
CA GLY A 69 -1.10 9.86 0.06
C GLY A 69 -0.78 9.58 1.53
N ASN A 70 0.45 9.84 1.97
CA ASN A 70 0.88 9.62 3.36
C ASN A 70 0.34 10.67 4.35
N THR A 71 0.11 11.91 3.90
CA THR A 71 -0.45 12.97 4.75
C THR A 71 -1.98 12.94 4.79
N SER A 72 -2.64 12.42 3.76
CA SER A 72 -4.11 12.34 3.69
C SER A 72 -4.80 11.66 4.91
N PRO A 73 -4.28 10.56 5.50
CA PRO A 73 -4.92 9.90 6.62
C PRO A 73 -4.89 10.74 7.88
N ALA A 74 -3.83 11.55 8.08
CA ALA A 74 -3.72 12.43 9.24
C ALA A 74 -4.81 13.52 9.23
N PHE A 75 -5.20 14.03 8.07
CA PHE A 75 -6.26 15.04 7.96
C PHE A 75 -7.68 14.42 7.98
N LEU A 76 -7.85 13.25 7.37
CA LEU A 76 -9.17 12.60 7.27
C LEU A 76 -9.58 11.87 8.57
N ILE A 77 -8.62 11.26 9.26
CA ILE A 77 -8.88 10.38 10.42
C ILE A 77 -8.78 11.14 11.74
N ALA A 78 -8.00 12.23 11.82
CA ALA A 78 -7.83 13.01 13.04
C ALA A 78 -9.14 13.44 13.74
N PRO A 79 -10.20 13.91 13.04
CA PRO A 79 -11.44 14.30 13.73
C PRO A 79 -12.29 13.09 14.18
N TRP A 80 -12.10 11.91 13.57
CA TRP A 80 -12.93 10.73 13.83
C TRP A 80 -12.35 9.79 14.90
N ILE A 81 -11.08 9.94 15.24
CA ILE A 81 -10.39 9.02 16.13
C ILE A 81 -10.87 9.09 17.58
N GLU A 82 -11.33 10.26 18.03
CA GLU A 82 -11.84 10.44 19.39
C GLU A 82 -13.25 9.90 19.59
N THR A 83 -14.05 9.83 18.52
CA THR A 83 -15.45 9.36 18.60
C THR A 83 -15.58 7.87 18.28
N TYR A 84 -14.77 7.36 17.33
CA TYR A 84 -14.83 5.95 16.90
C TYR A 84 -13.41 5.42 16.59
N PRO A 85 -12.72 4.75 17.54
CA PRO A 85 -11.35 4.24 17.33
C PRO A 85 -11.26 3.14 16.26
N MET A 86 -12.40 2.57 15.88
CA MET A 86 -12.53 1.53 14.86
C MET A 86 -12.33 2.04 13.43
N VAL A 87 -12.36 3.35 13.17
CA VAL A 87 -12.26 3.90 11.80
C VAL A 87 -10.89 3.61 11.17
N LEU A 88 -9.83 3.59 11.98
CA LEU A 88 -8.45 3.40 11.51
C LEU A 88 -8.23 2.04 10.81
N PRO A 89 -8.62 0.88 11.38
CA PRO A 89 -8.50 -0.40 10.68
C PRO A 89 -9.41 -0.54 9.45
N TYR A 90 -10.60 0.06 9.45
CA TYR A 90 -11.46 0.02 8.25
C TYR A 90 -10.81 0.76 7.09
N VAL A 91 -10.20 1.91 7.35
CA VAL A 91 -9.46 2.67 6.34
C VAL A 91 -8.24 1.89 5.86
N THR A 92 -7.46 1.25 6.74
CA THR A 92 -6.31 0.44 6.31
C THR A 92 -6.71 -0.75 5.46
N VAL A 93 -7.81 -1.45 5.78
CA VAL A 93 -8.33 -2.56 4.97
C VAL A 93 -8.77 -2.05 3.59
N SER A 94 -9.51 -0.94 3.53
CA SER A 94 -9.95 -0.36 2.26
C SER A 94 -8.77 0.02 1.34
N LEU A 95 -7.73 0.66 1.90
CA LEU A 95 -6.50 1.00 1.17
C LEU A 95 -5.76 -0.25 0.69
N SER A 96 -5.71 -1.29 1.51
CA SER A 96 -5.10 -2.58 1.15
C SER A 96 -5.82 -3.20 -0.06
N VAL A 97 -7.15 -3.16 -0.08
CA VAL A 97 -7.96 -3.68 -1.20
C VAL A 97 -7.67 -2.89 -2.47
N VAL A 98 -7.64 -1.56 -2.40
CA VAL A 98 -7.32 -0.70 -3.55
C VAL A 98 -5.91 -1.01 -4.08
N LEU A 99 -4.92 -1.19 -3.20
CA LEU A 99 -3.57 -1.62 -3.57
C LEU A 99 -3.57 -2.96 -4.31
N CYS A 100 -4.33 -3.95 -3.83
CA CYS A 100 -4.48 -5.24 -4.51
C CYS A 100 -5.12 -5.10 -5.90
N VAL A 101 -6.15 -4.26 -6.05
CA VAL A 101 -6.82 -4.01 -7.34
C VAL A 101 -5.85 -3.33 -8.31
N MET A 102 -5.15 -2.27 -7.87
CA MET A 102 -4.15 -1.59 -8.70
C MET A 102 -3.02 -2.53 -9.13
N PHE A 103 -2.61 -3.44 -8.25
CA PHE A 103 -1.62 -4.44 -8.58
C PHE A 103 -2.13 -5.47 -9.60
N ALA A 104 -3.37 -5.93 -9.45
CA ALA A 104 -4.00 -6.83 -10.42
C ALA A 104 -4.09 -6.17 -11.80
N ILE A 105 -4.45 -4.89 -11.85
CA ILE A 105 -4.45 -4.08 -13.08
C ILE A 105 -3.03 -4.03 -13.68
N MET A 106 -2.01 -3.72 -12.88
CA MET A 106 -0.62 -3.69 -13.32
C MET A 106 -0.15 -5.04 -13.92
N LEU A 107 -0.52 -6.16 -13.30
CA LEU A 107 -0.24 -7.50 -13.82
C LEU A 107 -0.98 -7.79 -15.13
N CYS A 108 -2.25 -7.37 -15.26
CA CYS A 108 -3.01 -7.51 -16.49
C CYS A 108 -2.38 -6.73 -17.65
N PHE A 109 -1.94 -5.50 -17.40
CA PHE A 109 -1.29 -4.67 -18.43
C PHE A 109 0.08 -5.21 -18.86
N ALA A 110 0.86 -5.77 -17.94
CA ALA A 110 2.18 -6.29 -18.26
C ALA A 110 2.18 -7.67 -18.94
N ARG A 111 1.11 -8.47 -18.77
CA ARG A 111 0.95 -9.74 -19.51
C ARG A 111 0.94 -9.56 -21.03
N GLY A 112 0.64 -8.36 -21.53
CA GLY A 112 0.56 -8.05 -22.96
C GLY A 112 1.76 -7.28 -23.53
N ARG A 113 2.82 -7.01 -22.77
CA ARG A 113 3.95 -6.17 -23.23
C ARG A 113 5.26 -6.94 -23.18
N SER A 114 5.96 -7.02 -24.31
CA SER A 114 7.33 -7.50 -24.41
C SER A 114 8.26 -6.61 -23.58
N ARG A 115 9.18 -7.21 -22.81
CA ARG A 115 10.19 -6.44 -22.06
C ARG A 115 10.94 -5.53 -23.02
N LEU A 116 11.06 -4.24 -22.69
CA LEU A 116 11.97 -3.35 -23.39
C LEU A 116 13.39 -3.75 -22.97
N THR A 117 14.00 -4.66 -23.72
CA THR A 117 15.44 -4.90 -23.67
C THR A 117 16.11 -3.62 -24.14
N ALA A 118 16.59 -2.83 -23.17
CA ALA A 118 17.70 -1.91 -23.41
C ALA A 118 18.98 -2.73 -23.63
#